data_AF-A0A498SI15-F1
#
_entry.id   AF-A0A498SI15-F1
#
_cell.length_a   1.000
_cell.length_b   1.000
_cell.length_c   1.000
_cell.angle_alpha   90.00
_cell.angle_beta   90.00
_cell.angle_gamma   90.00
#
_symmetry.space_group_name_H-M   'P 1'
#
loop_
_entity.id
_entity.type
_entity.pdbx_description
1 polymer ?
#
loop_
_entity_poly.entity_id
_entity_poly.type
_entity_poly.pdbx_seq_one_letter_code
_entity_poly.pdbx_strand_id
1 'polypeptide(L)'
;MNVNREILVIGFGIYGFSRKLCSSSVPEPVTNDWQTEVEIQISPSPDVRIDLIKNCKNATETVVIQGTVGDANPVVASFRKPVPVPPNVLYMARMKFLGGYCISDTDVETYAGEKGIETATISLPFDEKVNFNFQTFRNYYGRENICDAEGQLPEIHFLVQWPERAR
;
A
#
# COMPACT_ATOMS: atom_id res chain seq x y z
N MET A 1 6.40 2.66 8.44
CA MET A 1 5.59 1.74 9.27
C MET A 1 6.49 0.97 10.22
N ASN A 2 6.15 0.96 11.50
CA ASN A 2 6.70 0.09 12.52
C ASN A 2 5.54 -0.71 13.14
N VAL A 3 5.77 -1.96 13.57
CA VAL A 3 4.78 -2.83 14.20
C VAL A 3 5.33 -3.39 15.52
N ASN A 4 4.48 -3.52 16.54
CA ASN A 4 4.91 -3.95 17.88
C ASN A 4 5.17 -5.46 18.04
N ARG A 5 4.87 -6.27 17.02
CA ARG A 5 5.05 -7.73 17.01
C ARG A 5 5.47 -8.20 15.63
N GLU A 6 6.02 -9.41 15.54
CA GLU A 6 6.33 -10.00 14.24
C GLU A 6 5.04 -10.26 13.44
N ILE A 7 5.07 -9.86 12.16
CA ILE A 7 4.01 -10.12 11.19
C ILE A 7 4.63 -10.61 9.89
N LEU A 8 3.81 -11.26 9.06
CA LEU A 8 4.15 -11.56 7.68
C LEU A 8 3.28 -10.70 6.76
N VAL A 9 3.87 -9.70 6.09
CA VAL A 9 3.15 -8.87 5.12
C VAL A 9 2.95 -9.67 3.84
N ILE A 10 1.72 -9.78 3.36
CA ILE A 10 1.36 -10.52 2.15
C ILE A 10 1.01 -9.60 0.97
N GLY A 11 0.74 -8.33 1.22
CA GLY A 11 0.43 -7.37 0.16
C GLY A 11 -0.05 -6.03 0.68
N PHE A 12 -0.41 -5.17 -0.26
CA PHE A 12 -0.96 -3.84 0.00
C PHE A 12 -2.23 -3.63 -0.80
N GLY A 13 -3.20 -2.94 -0.21
CA GLY A 13 -4.33 -2.39 -0.97
C GLY A 13 -3.88 -1.18 -1.77
N ILE A 14 -4.38 -1.04 -2.98
CA ILE A 14 -4.05 0.04 -3.90
C ILE A 14 -5.36 0.61 -4.44
N TYR A 15 -5.56 1.91 -4.32
CA TYR A 15 -6.74 2.55 -4.88
C TYR A 15 -6.72 2.50 -6.40
N GLY A 16 -7.88 2.18 -6.97
CA GLY A 16 -8.10 2.17 -8.41
C GLY A 16 -8.29 3.56 -9.02
N PHE A 17 -8.66 3.55 -10.29
CA PHE A 17 -8.88 4.76 -11.07
C PHE A 17 -10.26 5.37 -10.83
N SER A 18 -10.29 6.68 -10.60
CA SER A 18 -11.52 7.48 -10.54
C SER A 18 -11.83 8.10 -11.90
N ARG A 19 -13.12 8.20 -12.25
CA ARG A 19 -13.53 9.01 -13.41
C ARG A 19 -13.36 10.48 -13.05
N LYS A 20 -12.59 11.22 -13.83
CA LYS A 20 -12.69 12.67 -13.80
C LYS A 20 -14.00 13.09 -14.46
N LEU A 21 -14.79 13.93 -13.79
CA LEU A 21 -15.96 14.58 -14.39
C LEU A 21 -15.48 15.66 -15.36
N CYS A 22 -14.96 15.26 -16.52
CA CYS A 22 -14.82 16.18 -17.64
C CYS A 22 -16.17 16.25 -18.34
N SER A 23 -16.74 17.46 -18.32
CA SER A 23 -18.03 17.75 -18.93
C SER A 23 -17.99 17.48 -20.44
N SER A 24 -19.04 16.78 -20.90
CA SER A 24 -19.56 16.70 -22.28
C SER A 24 -18.93 15.73 -23.31
N SER A 25 -19.88 14.97 -23.88
CA SER A 25 -19.94 14.38 -25.24
C SER A 25 -19.01 13.22 -25.61
N VAL A 26 -19.54 12.00 -25.46
CA VAL A 26 -19.86 10.98 -26.50
C VAL A 26 -19.89 9.58 -25.82
N PRO A 27 -20.95 8.76 -25.99
CA PRO A 27 -21.01 7.45 -25.37
C PRO A 27 -20.37 6.41 -26.30
N GLU A 28 -19.06 6.23 -26.22
CA GLU A 28 -18.51 4.93 -26.56
C GLU A 28 -18.83 3.93 -25.43
N PRO A 29 -18.98 2.62 -25.71
CA PRO A 29 -19.08 1.62 -24.66
C PRO A 29 -17.69 1.49 -24.02
N VAL A 30 -17.33 2.46 -23.19
CA VAL A 30 -16.10 2.42 -22.41
C VAL A 30 -16.24 1.23 -21.48
N THR A 31 -15.45 0.19 -21.72
CA THR A 31 -15.30 -0.88 -20.75
C THR A 31 -14.84 -0.22 -19.45
N ASN A 32 -15.67 -0.30 -18.42
CA ASN A 32 -15.34 0.29 -17.13
C ASN A 32 -14.23 -0.47 -16.43
N ASP A 33 -13.79 -1.60 -16.96
CA ASP A 33 -12.73 -2.39 -16.38
C ASP A 33 -11.38 -1.89 -16.85
N TRP A 34 -10.43 -1.84 -15.91
CA TRP A 34 -9.05 -1.47 -16.16
C TRP A 34 -8.12 -2.56 -15.65
N GLN A 35 -6.96 -2.65 -16.27
CA GLN A 35 -5.88 -3.53 -15.85
C GLN A 35 -4.56 -2.76 -15.98
N THR A 36 -3.70 -2.86 -14.97
CA THR A 36 -2.39 -2.19 -14.98
C THR A 36 -1.36 -2.95 -14.17
N GLU A 37 -0.09 -2.75 -14.54
CA GLU A 37 1.04 -3.27 -13.78
C GLU A 37 1.43 -2.28 -12.69
N VAL A 38 1.65 -2.82 -11.49
CA VAL A 38 2.12 -2.06 -10.34
C VAL A 38 3.31 -2.79 -9.72
N GLU A 39 4.37 -2.05 -9.45
CA GLU A 39 5.46 -2.48 -8.60
C GLU A 39 5.10 -2.16 -7.14
N ILE A 40 5.12 -3.16 -6.28
CA ILE A 40 5.03 -2.99 -4.82
C ILE A 40 6.37 -3.33 -4.18
N GLN A 41 6.73 -2.58 -3.15
CA GLN A 41 7.97 -2.77 -2.41
C GLN A 41 7.74 -2.63 -0.91
N ILE A 42 8.43 -3.47 -0.14
CA ILE A 42 8.61 -3.31 1.29
C ILE A 42 10.10 -3.51 1.63
N SER A 43 10.67 -2.57 2.36
CA SER A 43 12.07 -2.64 2.79
C SER A 43 12.28 -1.96 4.13
N PRO A 44 13.29 -2.35 4.92
CA PRO A 44 13.70 -1.57 6.09
C PRO A 44 14.02 -0.13 5.68
N SER A 45 13.70 0.84 6.54
CA SER A 45 14.05 2.23 6.31
C SER A 45 15.58 2.39 6.32
N PRO A 46 16.17 3.14 5.37
CA PRO A 46 17.61 3.40 5.34
C PRO A 46 18.11 4.19 6.56
N ASP A 47 17.21 4.87 7.27
CA ASP A 47 17.53 5.69 8.45
C ASP A 47 17.73 4.86 9.73
N VAL A 48 17.50 3.55 9.67
CA VAL A 48 17.70 2.63 10.80
C VAL A 48 19.15 2.17 10.86
N ARG A 49 19.72 2.05 12.07
CA ARG A 49 21.09 1.52 12.26
C ARG A 49 21.25 0.17 11.56
N ILE A 50 22.31 0.03 10.76
CA ILE A 50 22.62 -1.15 9.93
C ILE A 50 22.58 -2.46 10.74
N ASP A 51 23.07 -2.44 11.98
CA ASP A 51 23.09 -3.62 12.86
C ASP A 51 21.68 -4.15 13.21
N LEU A 52 20.67 -3.28 13.25
CA LEU A 52 19.29 -3.65 13.55
C LEU A 52 18.55 -4.23 12.34
N ILE A 53 19.02 -3.94 11.12
CA ILE A 53 18.37 -4.36 9.86
C ILE A 53 19.12 -5.47 9.13
N LYS A 54 20.25 -5.94 9.66
CA LYS A 54 21.11 -6.94 9.02
C LYS A 54 20.40 -8.24 8.62
N ASN A 55 19.38 -8.64 9.38
CA ASN A 55 18.58 -9.85 9.13
C ASN A 55 17.18 -9.54 8.57
N CYS A 56 16.87 -8.28 8.31
CA CYS A 56 15.58 -7.87 7.76
C CYS A 56 15.51 -8.20 6.27
N LYS A 57 14.32 -8.58 5.79
CA LYS A 57 14.10 -8.90 4.38
C LYS A 57 13.52 -7.68 3.66
N ASN A 58 13.97 -7.46 2.43
CA ASN A 58 13.28 -6.61 1.48
C ASN A 58 12.52 -7.49 0.48
N ALA A 59 11.51 -6.92 -0.14
CA ALA A 59 10.81 -7.54 -1.26
C ALA A 59 10.33 -6.45 -2.21
N THR A 60 10.47 -6.74 -3.50
CA THR A 60 9.89 -5.96 -4.59
C THR A 60 9.21 -6.95 -5.54
N GLU A 61 7.99 -6.66 -5.94
CA GLU A 61 7.21 -7.51 -6.83
C GLU A 61 6.43 -6.65 -7.82
N THR A 62 6.45 -7.05 -9.09
CA THR A 62 5.57 -6.47 -10.11
C THR A 62 4.34 -7.36 -10.23
N VAL A 63 3.17 -6.77 -10.02
CA VAL A 63 1.88 -7.46 -10.09
C VAL A 63 0.94 -6.76 -11.06
N VAL A 64 0.12 -7.54 -11.75
CA VAL A 64 -0.99 -7.03 -12.53
C VAL A 64 -2.20 -6.93 -11.60
N ILE A 65 -2.76 -5.74 -11.45
CA ILE A 65 -4.02 -5.52 -10.75
C ILE A 65 -5.08 -5.07 -11.75
N GLN A 66 -6.34 -5.38 -11.42
CA GLN A 66 -7.49 -5.04 -12.25
C GLN A 66 -8.64 -4.60 -11.35
N GLY A 67 -9.52 -3.76 -11.89
CA GLY A 67 -10.69 -3.28 -11.18
C GLY A 67 -11.64 -2.55 -12.12
N THR A 68 -12.63 -1.89 -11.54
CA THR A 68 -13.61 -1.09 -12.27
C THR A 68 -13.39 0.39 -11.99
N VAL A 69 -13.42 1.22 -13.02
CA VAL A 69 -13.24 2.68 -12.93
C VAL A 69 -14.41 3.26 -12.14
N GLY A 70 -14.09 4.08 -11.14
CA GLY A 70 -15.08 4.65 -10.23
C GLY A 70 -15.40 3.77 -9.01
N ASP A 71 -14.81 2.58 -8.91
CA ASP A 71 -14.82 1.81 -7.67
C ASP A 71 -13.72 2.36 -6.75
N ALA A 72 -14.14 2.86 -5.58
CA ALA A 72 -13.24 3.40 -4.57
C ALA A 72 -12.61 2.30 -3.69
N ASN A 73 -13.04 1.04 -3.80
CA ASN A 73 -12.47 -0.04 -3.02
C ASN A 73 -11.03 -0.35 -3.47
N PRO A 74 -10.07 -0.47 -2.53
CA PRO A 74 -8.71 -0.86 -2.86
C PRO A 74 -8.64 -2.26 -3.46
N VAL A 75 -7.76 -2.43 -4.44
CA VAL A 75 -7.41 -3.74 -5.01
C VAL A 75 -6.11 -4.23 -4.37
N VAL A 76 -6.07 -5.50 -3.97
CA VAL A 76 -4.91 -6.07 -3.28
C VAL A 76 -3.82 -6.44 -4.29
N ALA A 77 -2.65 -5.83 -4.13
CA ALA A 77 -1.40 -6.22 -4.77
C ALA A 77 -0.60 -7.11 -3.81
N SER A 78 -0.38 -8.38 -4.17
CA SER A 78 0.21 -9.38 -3.28
C SER A 78 1.66 -9.76 -3.63
N PHE A 79 2.49 -9.95 -2.62
CA PHE A 79 3.80 -10.59 -2.77
C PHE A 79 3.64 -12.08 -3.02
N ARG A 80 4.50 -12.68 -3.85
CA ARG A 80 4.49 -14.15 -4.09
C ARG A 80 4.76 -14.96 -2.83
N LYS A 81 5.52 -14.39 -1.89
CA LYS A 81 5.85 -14.99 -0.59
C LYS A 81 5.61 -13.97 0.50
N PRO A 82 5.04 -14.37 1.65
CA PRO A 82 4.91 -13.47 2.78
C PRO A 82 6.26 -12.92 3.22
N VAL A 83 6.31 -11.61 3.49
CA VAL A 83 7.53 -10.89 3.87
C VAL A 83 7.55 -10.72 5.39
N PRO A 84 8.52 -11.33 6.09
CA PRO A 84 8.62 -11.18 7.54
C PRO A 84 9.05 -9.75 7.90
N VAL A 85 8.27 -9.13 8.78
CA VAL A 85 8.52 -7.81 9.36
C VAL A 85 8.72 -8.01 10.87
N PRO A 86 9.96 -7.95 11.36
CA PRO A 86 10.26 -8.06 12.78
C PRO A 86 9.64 -6.91 13.59
N PRO A 87 9.36 -7.13 14.89
CA PRO A 87 8.85 -6.09 15.76
C PRO A 87 9.83 -4.93 15.90
N ASN A 88 9.29 -3.73 16.07
CA ASN A 88 10.02 -2.51 16.43
C ASN A 88 11.05 -2.05 15.38
N VAL A 89 10.98 -2.58 14.15
CA VAL A 89 11.81 -2.14 13.02
C VAL A 89 10.98 -1.23 12.11
N LEU A 90 11.56 -0.09 11.71
CA LEU A 90 10.91 0.83 10.78
C LEU A 90 11.09 0.32 9.35
N TYR A 91 9.97 -0.04 8.72
CA TYR A 91 9.86 -0.41 7.30
C TYR A 91 9.19 0.69 6.48
N MET A 92 9.52 0.71 5.20
CA MET A 92 8.97 1.58 4.20
C MET A 92 8.21 0.73 3.17
N ALA A 93 6.94 1.06 2.95
CA ALA A 93 6.12 0.51 1.88
C ALA A 93 6.11 1.50 0.71
N ARG A 94 6.21 1.02 -0.52
CA ARG A 94 6.16 1.83 -1.74
C ARG A 94 5.36 1.11 -2.80
N MET A 95 4.76 1.91 -3.69
CA MET A 95 4.17 1.42 -4.92
C MET A 95 4.47 2.35 -6.08
N LYS A 96 4.44 1.80 -7.29
CA LYS A 96 4.61 2.54 -8.54
C LYS A 96 3.79 1.88 -9.65
N PHE A 97 2.89 2.62 -10.27
CA PHE A 97 2.28 2.21 -11.54
C PHE A 97 3.36 2.14 -12.63
N LEU A 98 3.46 1.01 -13.32
CA LEU A 98 4.45 0.75 -14.37
C LEU A 98 3.90 0.94 -15.78
N GLY A 99 2.58 0.85 -15.96
CA GLY A 99 1.93 1.14 -17.22
C GLY A 99 2.05 2.63 -17.58
N GLY A 100 2.57 2.94 -18.77
CA GLY A 100 2.32 4.22 -19.40
C GLY A 100 0.82 4.33 -19.63
N TYR A 101 0.19 5.42 -19.18
CA TYR A 101 -1.24 5.67 -19.32
C TYR A 101 -1.68 5.54 -20.79
N CYS A 102 -2.12 4.35 -21.20
CA CYS A 102 -2.80 4.11 -22.46
C CYS A 102 -4.32 4.07 -22.20
N ILE A 103 -4.84 5.22 -21.78
CA ILE A 103 -6.18 5.65 -22.19
C ILE A 103 -5.89 7.01 -22.82
N SER A 104 -6.06 7.09 -24.14
CA SER A 104 -5.81 8.28 -24.96
C SER A 104 -6.16 9.55 -24.21
N ASP A 105 -5.16 10.41 -24.02
CA ASP A 105 -5.24 11.79 -23.53
C ASP A 105 -5.91 12.01 -22.15
N THR A 106 -5.05 12.00 -21.11
CA THR A 106 -5.00 13.03 -20.04
C THR A 106 -6.06 13.13 -18.93
N ASP A 107 -6.85 12.13 -18.56
CA ASP A 107 -7.80 12.30 -17.42
C ASP A 107 -8.03 11.07 -16.52
N VAL A 108 -6.98 10.37 -16.10
CA VAL A 108 -7.11 9.31 -15.08
C VAL A 108 -6.43 9.73 -13.79
N GLU A 109 -7.26 10.05 -12.79
CA GLU A 109 -6.85 10.22 -11.40
C GLU A 109 -7.06 8.89 -10.66
N THR A 110 -6.27 8.63 -9.62
CA THR A 110 -6.56 7.54 -8.68
C THR A 110 -7.35 8.09 -7.51
N TYR A 111 -8.19 7.27 -6.90
CA TYR A 111 -8.62 7.60 -5.54
C TYR A 111 -7.40 7.74 -4.62
N ALA A 112 -7.54 8.59 -3.61
CA ALA A 112 -6.57 8.76 -2.55
C ALA A 112 -7.31 8.72 -1.22
N GLY A 113 -6.70 8.07 -0.23
CA GLY A 113 -7.18 8.15 1.14
C GLY A 113 -6.93 9.56 1.66
N GLU A 114 -7.76 9.99 2.59
CA GLU A 114 -7.59 11.25 3.32
C GLU A 114 -7.56 10.98 4.82
N LYS A 115 -7.00 11.92 5.59
CA LYS A 115 -6.97 11.86 7.06
C LYS A 115 -6.33 10.56 7.57
N GLY A 116 -5.20 10.19 6.98
CA GLY A 116 -4.33 9.12 7.45
C GLY A 116 -4.05 9.21 8.94
N ILE A 117 -3.96 8.05 9.58
CA ILE A 117 -3.76 7.91 11.02
C ILE A 117 -2.30 7.55 11.31
N GLU A 118 -1.75 8.10 12.39
CA GLU A 118 -0.39 7.78 12.83
C GLU A 118 -0.30 6.40 13.49
N THR A 119 -1.38 5.96 14.15
CA THR A 119 -1.41 4.67 14.84
C THR A 119 -2.69 3.91 14.52
N ALA A 120 -2.55 2.62 14.22
CA ALA A 120 -3.68 1.70 14.07
C ALA A 120 -3.50 0.50 15.01
N THR A 121 -4.56 0.16 15.76
CA THR A 121 -4.59 -1.00 16.64
C THR A 121 -5.61 -2.01 16.11
N ILE A 122 -5.12 -3.20 15.77
CA ILE A 122 -5.97 -4.32 15.35
C ILE A 122 -6.11 -5.28 16.53
N SER A 123 -7.36 -5.51 16.94
CA SER A 123 -7.68 -6.52 17.95
C SER A 123 -7.60 -7.90 17.31
N LEU A 124 -6.93 -8.82 17.98
CA LEU A 124 -6.82 -10.22 17.59
C LEU A 124 -7.62 -11.08 18.59
N PRO A 125 -7.87 -12.36 18.26
CA PRO A 125 -8.33 -13.34 19.24
C PRO A 125 -7.48 -13.34 20.53
N PHE A 126 -8.09 -13.79 21.63
CA PHE A 126 -7.45 -13.95 22.94
C PHE A 126 -6.94 -12.65 23.58
N ASP A 127 -7.63 -11.54 23.35
CA ASP A 127 -7.29 -10.20 23.85
C ASP A 127 -5.89 -9.70 23.44
N GLU A 128 -5.32 -10.32 22.40
CA GLU A 128 -4.07 -9.86 21.79
C GLU A 128 -4.34 -8.69 20.84
N LYS A 129 -3.28 -7.92 20.55
CA LYS A 129 -3.35 -6.80 19.61
C LYS A 129 -2.10 -6.65 18.77
N VAL A 130 -2.28 -6.08 17.58
CA VAL A 130 -1.20 -5.60 16.70
C VAL A 130 -1.30 -4.08 16.65
N ASN A 131 -0.23 -3.39 16.98
CA ASN A 131 -0.16 -1.93 16.88
C ASN A 131 0.79 -1.56 15.75
N PHE A 132 0.26 -0.83 14.79
CA PHE A 132 1.02 -0.21 13.70
C PHE A 132 1.24 1.25 14.02
N ASN A 133 2.47 1.72 13.80
CA ASN A 133 2.84 3.13 13.82
C ASN A 133 3.30 3.54 12.42
N PHE A 134 2.63 4.52 11.85
CA PHE A 134 2.89 5.09 10.53
C PHE A 134 3.67 6.39 10.69
N GLN A 135 4.60 6.60 9.76
CA GLN A 135 5.39 7.82 9.66
C GLN A 135 5.42 8.19 8.19
N THR A 136 5.15 9.45 7.90
CA THR A 136 5.29 10.01 6.56
C THR A 136 6.76 10.24 6.26
N PHE A 137 7.23 9.73 5.13
CA PHE A 137 8.54 10.04 4.60
C PHE A 137 8.38 11.07 3.49
N ARG A 138 8.93 12.27 3.67
CA ARG A 138 8.96 13.27 2.61
C ARG A 138 9.88 12.79 1.49
N ASN A 139 9.31 12.50 0.32
CA ASN A 139 10.10 12.35 -0.89
C ASN A 139 10.52 13.73 -1.39
N TYR A 140 11.83 13.92 -1.59
CA TYR A 140 12.48 15.16 -2.02
C TYR A 140 12.24 15.49 -3.52
N TYR A 141 11.02 15.30 -4.02
CA TYR A 141 10.63 15.62 -5.40
C TYR A 141 9.62 16.79 -5.41
N GLY A 142 10.07 17.95 -4.93
CA GLY A 142 9.78 19.26 -5.55
C GLY A 142 8.33 19.77 -5.69
N ARG A 143 7.32 19.19 -5.03
CA ARG A 143 6.01 19.87 -4.87
C ARG A 143 5.68 20.03 -3.40
N GLU A 144 5.74 21.27 -2.94
CA GLU A 144 5.51 21.73 -1.56
C GLU A 144 4.03 21.74 -1.13
N ASN A 145 3.20 20.82 -1.63
CA ASN A 145 1.79 20.69 -1.24
C ASN A 145 1.48 19.21 -0.96
N ILE A 146 2.17 18.61 0.00
CA ILE A 146 1.90 17.24 0.42
C ILE A 146 1.05 17.31 1.67
N CYS A 147 -0.25 17.04 1.54
CA CYS A 147 -1.07 16.69 2.68
C CYS A 147 -0.45 15.42 3.28
N ASP A 148 0.22 15.55 4.43
CA ASP A 148 0.97 14.47 5.12
C ASP A 148 0.09 13.26 5.51
N ALA A 149 -1.21 13.31 5.22
CA ALA A 149 -2.24 12.35 5.58
C ALA A 149 -3.09 11.90 4.37
N GLU A 150 -2.67 12.20 3.13
CA GLU A 150 -3.39 11.83 1.92
C GLU A 150 -2.54 10.96 0.98
N GLY A 151 -3.15 9.98 0.31
CA GLY A 151 -2.47 9.23 -0.76
C GLY A 151 -2.85 7.76 -0.93
N GLN A 152 -1.88 7.00 -1.43
CA GLN A 152 -1.98 5.58 -1.78
C GLN A 152 -1.59 4.65 -0.62
N LEU A 153 -1.75 3.34 -0.85
CA LEU A 153 -1.51 2.27 0.13
C LEU A 153 -2.44 2.33 1.35
N PRO A 154 -3.78 2.39 1.15
CA PRO A 154 -4.75 2.46 2.26
C PRO A 154 -4.75 1.23 3.17
N GLU A 155 -4.29 0.08 2.69
CA GLU A 155 -4.38 -1.19 3.41
C GLU A 155 -3.06 -1.94 3.41
N ILE A 156 -2.80 -2.62 4.53
CA ILE A 156 -1.71 -3.59 4.67
C ILE A 156 -2.33 -4.93 4.97
N HIS A 157 -2.08 -5.90 4.09
CA HIS A 157 -2.55 -7.26 4.26
C HIS A 157 -1.44 -8.07 4.93
N PHE A 158 -1.73 -8.69 6.08
CA PHE A 158 -0.73 -9.38 6.89
C PHE A 158 -1.27 -10.62 7.59
N LEU A 159 -0.35 -11.50 7.97
CA LEU A 159 -0.59 -12.66 8.83
C LEU A 159 0.14 -12.47 10.15
N VAL A 160 -0.43 -13.04 11.20
CA VAL A 160 0.18 -13.13 12.53
C VAL A 160 0.47 -14.60 12.81
N GLN A 161 1.70 -14.92 13.21
CA GLN A 161 2.01 -16.26 13.70
C GLN A 161 1.54 -16.40 15.14
N TRP A 162 0.70 -17.41 15.38
CA TRP A 162 0.27 -17.79 16.71
C TRP A 162 1.33 -18.70 17.34
N PRO A 163 1.65 -18.52 18.63
CA PRO A 163 2.42 -19.52 19.34
C PRO A 163 1.64 -20.85 19.29
N GLU A 164 2.32 -21.97 19.02
CA GLU A 164 1.70 -23.31 18.94
C GLU A 164 0.92 -23.72 20.22
N ARG A 165 1.06 -22.95 21.31
CA ARG A 165 0.43 -23.20 22.61
C ARG A 165 -0.90 -22.47 22.84
N ALA A 166 -1.46 -21.77 21.84
CA ALA A 166 -2.74 -21.06 21.96
C ALA A 166 -3.97 -21.93 21.61
N ARG A 167 -3.95 -23.22 22.00
CA ARG A 167 -5.10 -24.14 21.89
C ARG A 167 -5.49 -24.69 23.24
#